data_AF-K1U3H6-F1
#
_entry.id   AF-K1U3H6-F1
#
_cell.length_a   1.000
_cell.length_b   1.000
_cell.length_c   1.000
_cell.angle_alpha   90.00
_cell.angle_beta   90.00
_cell.angle_gamma   90.00
#
_symmetry.space_group_name_H-M   'P 1'
#
loop_
_entity.id
_entity.type
_entity.pdbx_description
1 polymer ?
#
loop_
_entity_poly.entity_id
_entity_poly.type
_entity_poly.pdbx_seq_one_letter_code
_entity_poly.pdbx_strand_id
1 'polypeptide(L)'
;NRVHMMNSDQLYGFLEEAYENDGMRMPRNITRLYHLDGEGLGPVDEYGEPTDINVYDTDWWNETTQTAFKHSYNLSVSGGTDKLTSHFSIGYLNQEGIVMTSDYERITLRVNNEYKFNKWITIGQTLGAAYVKSHDLNTPINEILLPDPFSPIYAKNADKQDPNYEFNKYMGSQYSYYSNPVAKLNRQKKEHLNRNIDGTAYLNINLGLKGLDFKTMLGFELP
;
A
#
# COMPACT_ATOMS: atom_id res chain seq x y z
N ASN A 1 -6.25 15.27 2.33
CA ASN A 1 -6.25 15.71 0.91
C ASN A 1 -6.26 14.48 0.04
N ARG A 2 -7.37 14.22 -0.66
CA ARG A 2 -7.45 13.18 -1.71
C ARG A 2 -6.94 13.80 -3.01
N VAL A 3 -6.33 12.99 -3.88
CA VAL A 3 -6.01 13.44 -5.25
C VAL A 3 -7.35 13.67 -5.95
N HIS A 4 -7.50 14.83 -6.57
CA HIS A 4 -8.66 15.12 -7.39
C HIS A 4 -8.30 14.79 -8.84
N MET A 5 -8.86 13.68 -9.33
CA MET A 5 -8.72 13.26 -10.73
C MET A 5 -9.63 14.12 -11.60
N MET A 6 -9.20 14.42 -12.83
CA MET A 6 -10.10 15.01 -13.82
C MET A 6 -11.19 14.00 -14.16
N ASN A 7 -12.44 14.44 -14.12
CA ASN A 7 -13.53 13.68 -14.73
C ASN A 7 -13.44 13.76 -16.27
N SER A 8 -14.33 13.06 -16.97
CA SER A 8 -14.27 12.98 -18.42
C SER A 8 -14.47 14.33 -19.10
N ASP A 9 -15.40 15.15 -18.64
CA ASP A 9 -15.65 16.48 -19.22
C ASP A 9 -14.41 17.39 -19.07
N GLN A 10 -13.79 17.37 -17.89
CA GLN A 10 -12.59 18.14 -17.60
C GLN A 10 -11.41 17.69 -18.47
N LEU A 11 -11.20 16.38 -18.61
CA LEU A 11 -10.12 15.87 -19.45
C LEU A 11 -10.39 16.17 -20.94
N TYR A 12 -11.63 16.04 -21.40
CA TYR A 12 -12.00 16.34 -22.77
C TYR A 12 -11.76 17.82 -23.10
N GLY A 13 -12.25 18.74 -22.26
CA GLY A 13 -12.02 20.18 -22.44
C GLY A 13 -10.53 20.55 -22.41
N PHE A 14 -9.75 19.92 -21.50
CA PHE A 14 -8.30 20.10 -21.49
C PHE A 14 -7.64 19.64 -22.80
N LEU A 15 -8.04 18.49 -23.34
CA LEU A 15 -7.52 18.00 -24.61
C LEU A 15 -7.91 18.93 -25.76
N GLU A 16 -9.15 19.42 -25.79
CA GLU A 16 -9.63 20.36 -26.82
C GLU A 16 -8.77 21.62 -26.85
N GLU A 17 -8.61 22.28 -25.70
CA GLU A 17 -7.77 23.47 -25.57
C GLU A 17 -6.30 23.20 -25.95
N ALA A 18 -5.75 22.04 -25.55
CA ALA A 18 -4.37 21.66 -25.89
C ALA A 18 -4.18 21.49 -27.40
N TYR A 19 -5.10 20.78 -28.07
CA TYR A 19 -5.03 20.59 -29.53
C TYR A 19 -5.21 21.91 -30.29
N GLU A 20 -6.15 22.76 -29.86
CA GLU A 20 -6.36 24.09 -30.45
C GLU A 20 -5.11 24.97 -30.33
N ASN A 21 -4.49 25.00 -29.14
CA ASN A 21 -3.26 25.77 -28.89
C ASN A 21 -2.08 25.29 -29.74
N ASP A 22 -1.99 23.98 -30.00
CA ASP A 22 -0.98 23.39 -30.88
C ASP A 22 -1.30 23.56 -32.38
N GLY A 23 -2.46 24.14 -32.73
CA GLY A 23 -2.93 24.27 -34.12
C GLY A 23 -3.25 22.92 -34.78
N MET A 24 -3.48 21.90 -33.96
CA MET A 24 -3.70 20.52 -34.38
C MET A 24 -5.18 20.15 -34.23
N ARG A 25 -5.66 19.20 -35.04
CA ARG A 25 -7.00 18.64 -34.85
C ARG A 25 -6.95 17.46 -33.89
N MET A 26 -7.84 17.44 -32.91
CA MET A 26 -7.98 16.31 -32.01
C MET A 26 -8.31 15.02 -32.79
N PRO A 27 -7.72 13.87 -32.43
CA PRO A 27 -7.98 12.58 -33.06
C PRO A 27 -9.47 12.21 -33.13
N ARG A 28 -9.88 11.60 -34.26
CA ARG A 28 -11.28 11.22 -34.52
C ARG A 28 -11.87 10.27 -33.48
N ASN A 29 -11.05 9.40 -32.87
CA ASN A 29 -11.47 8.47 -31.84
C ASN A 29 -11.82 9.17 -30.52
N ILE A 30 -11.19 10.30 -30.20
CA ILE A 30 -11.48 11.08 -28.99
C ILE A 30 -12.64 12.06 -29.25
N THR A 31 -12.65 12.74 -30.39
CA THR A 31 -13.78 13.63 -30.76
C THR A 31 -15.11 12.88 -30.88
N ARG A 32 -15.09 11.60 -31.29
CA ARG A 32 -16.27 10.72 -31.30
C ARG A 32 -16.81 10.35 -29.91
N LEU A 33 -16.01 10.44 -28.84
CA LEU A 33 -16.49 10.22 -27.47
C LEU A 33 -17.50 11.30 -27.04
N TYR A 34 -17.30 12.50 -27.56
CA TYR A 34 -17.97 13.74 -27.19
C TYR A 34 -18.36 14.51 -28.46
N HIS A 35 -18.94 13.83 -29.44
CA HIS A 35 -19.59 14.56 -30.51
C HIS A 35 -20.80 15.28 -29.92
N LEU A 36 -20.58 16.46 -29.35
CA LEU A 36 -21.66 17.39 -29.07
C LEU A 36 -22.37 17.61 -30.41
N ASP A 37 -23.68 17.47 -30.42
CA ASP A 37 -24.61 17.66 -31.55
C ASP A 37 -24.57 19.05 -32.22
N GLY A 38 -23.50 19.83 -32.02
CA GLY A 38 -23.42 21.23 -32.41
C GLY A 38 -24.24 22.16 -31.51
N GLU A 39 -25.10 21.63 -30.63
CA GLU A 39 -25.94 22.37 -29.68
C GLU A 39 -25.56 22.13 -28.20
N GLY A 40 -24.68 21.15 -27.94
CA GLY A 40 -24.12 20.88 -26.62
C GLY A 40 -24.89 19.84 -25.79
N LEU A 41 -25.76 19.03 -26.39
CA LEU A 41 -26.70 18.14 -25.68
C LEU A 41 -26.25 16.67 -25.58
N GLY A 42 -24.95 16.38 -25.72
CA GLY A 42 -24.37 15.05 -25.51
C GLY A 42 -23.89 14.36 -26.79
N PRO A 43 -23.28 13.17 -26.68
CA PRO A 43 -22.59 12.52 -27.80
C PRO A 43 -23.57 12.05 -28.88
N VAL A 44 -23.37 12.41 -30.15
CA VAL A 44 -24.14 11.95 -31.31
C VAL A 44 -23.32 11.07 -32.27
N ASP A 45 -24.00 10.23 -33.04
CA ASP A 45 -23.37 9.40 -34.06
C ASP A 45 -23.01 10.19 -35.33
N GLU A 46 -22.52 9.50 -36.35
CA GLU A 46 -22.21 10.08 -37.67
C GLU A 46 -23.41 10.74 -38.37
N TYR A 47 -24.64 10.45 -37.91
CA TYR A 47 -25.89 10.98 -38.46
C TYR A 47 -26.49 12.10 -37.60
N GLY A 48 -25.86 12.47 -36.49
CA GLY A 48 -26.37 13.48 -35.57
C GLY A 48 -27.42 12.96 -34.60
N GLU A 49 -27.60 11.65 -34.49
CA GLU A 49 -28.52 11.04 -33.54
C GLU A 49 -27.85 10.88 -32.18
N PRO A 50 -28.51 11.21 -31.05
CA PRO A 50 -28.00 10.96 -29.71
C PRO A 50 -27.55 9.50 -29.56
N THR A 51 -26.29 9.32 -29.21
CA THR A 51 -25.72 8.01 -28.93
C THR A 51 -25.73 7.75 -27.44
N ASP A 52 -26.01 6.50 -27.08
CA ASP A 52 -25.74 5.96 -25.75
C ASP A 52 -24.22 5.69 -25.56
N ILE A 53 -23.33 6.57 -26.06
CA ILE A 53 -21.94 6.56 -25.61
C ILE A 53 -21.99 7.01 -24.16
N ASN A 54 -22.16 6.04 -23.26
CA ASN A 54 -21.91 6.20 -21.84
C ASN A 54 -20.44 6.55 -21.70
N VAL A 55 -20.14 7.84 -21.75
CA VAL A 55 -18.86 8.33 -21.28
C VAL A 55 -18.82 7.99 -19.79
N TYR A 56 -17.86 7.17 -19.40
CA TYR A 56 -17.66 6.86 -17.99
C TYR A 56 -16.95 8.03 -17.33
N ASP A 57 -17.12 8.21 -16.03
CA ASP A 57 -16.36 9.14 -15.20
C ASP A 57 -15.57 8.34 -14.17
N THR A 58 -14.68 7.46 -14.64
CA THR A 58 -13.95 6.57 -13.74
C THR A 58 -12.88 7.35 -12.98
N ASP A 59 -13.10 7.57 -11.68
CA ASP A 59 -12.08 8.07 -10.76
C ASP A 59 -11.16 6.93 -10.33
N TRP A 60 -10.13 6.67 -11.13
CA TRP A 60 -9.17 5.61 -10.86
C TRP A 60 -8.46 5.73 -9.51
N TRP A 61 -8.32 6.93 -8.96
CA TRP A 61 -7.76 7.12 -7.62
C TRP A 61 -8.74 6.63 -6.56
N ASN A 62 -10.01 7.00 -6.65
CA ASN A 62 -11.04 6.52 -5.72
C ASN A 62 -11.25 4.99 -5.82
N GLU A 63 -11.14 4.42 -7.02
CA GLU A 63 -11.36 2.99 -7.25
C GLU A 63 -10.18 2.10 -6.82
N THR A 64 -9.02 2.70 -6.57
CA THR A 64 -7.79 1.97 -6.18
C THR A 64 -7.33 2.31 -4.77
N THR A 65 -7.94 3.30 -4.12
CA THR A 65 -7.58 3.73 -2.77
C THR A 65 -8.71 3.50 -1.77
N GLN A 66 -8.34 3.30 -0.51
CA GLN A 66 -9.27 3.11 0.59
C GLN A 66 -8.93 4.03 1.75
N THR A 67 -9.89 4.20 2.66
CA THR A 67 -9.57 4.77 3.97
C THR A 67 -8.81 3.71 4.75
N ALA A 68 -7.52 3.95 4.95
CA ALA A 68 -6.63 3.01 5.62
C ALA A 68 -6.65 3.21 7.13
N PHE A 69 -6.88 2.13 7.88
CA PHE A 69 -6.80 2.14 9.33
C PHE A 69 -5.47 1.61 9.85
N LYS A 70 -5.08 2.10 11.03
CA LYS A 70 -3.88 1.66 11.74
C LYS A 70 -4.23 1.35 13.19
N HIS A 71 -3.96 0.11 13.60
CA HIS A 71 -4.12 -0.38 14.95
C HIS A 71 -2.76 -0.73 15.54
N SER A 72 -2.45 -0.18 16.71
CA SER A 72 -1.20 -0.42 17.41
C SER A 72 -1.47 -0.66 18.88
N TYR A 73 -1.15 -1.85 19.35
CA TYR A 73 -1.28 -2.25 20.74
C TYR A 73 0.08 -2.65 21.29
N ASN A 74 0.42 -2.16 22.47
CA ASN A 74 1.62 -2.57 23.18
C ASN A 74 1.26 -2.84 24.63
N LEU A 75 1.65 -4.02 25.11
CA LEU A 75 1.53 -4.39 26.51
C LEU A 75 2.92 -4.72 27.02
N SER A 76 3.30 -4.12 28.14
CA SER A 76 4.56 -4.43 28.81
C SER A 76 4.37 -4.59 30.29
N VAL A 77 5.19 -5.47 30.87
CA VAL A 77 5.32 -5.65 32.31
C VAL A 77 6.79 -5.54 32.64
N SER A 78 7.09 -4.76 33.68
CA SER A 78 8.44 -4.62 34.21
C SER A 78 8.37 -4.84 35.71
N GLY A 79 9.38 -5.49 36.25
CA GLY A 79 9.42 -5.80 37.67
C GLY A 79 10.78 -6.32 38.08
N GLY A 80 11.03 -6.32 39.38
CA GLY A 80 12.31 -6.76 39.88
C GLY A 80 12.40 -6.80 41.38
N THR A 81 13.51 -7.37 41.83
CA THR A 81 13.99 -7.38 43.20
C THR A 81 15.38 -6.74 43.23
N ASP A 82 16.02 -6.65 44.39
CA ASP A 82 17.40 -6.17 44.49
C ASP A 82 18.40 -6.97 43.63
N LYS A 83 18.07 -8.22 43.28
CA LYS A 83 18.93 -9.12 42.49
C LYS A 83 18.52 -9.31 41.04
N LEU A 84 17.26 -9.05 40.68
CA LEU A 84 16.74 -9.33 39.34
C LEU A 84 15.92 -8.15 38.85
N THR A 85 16.22 -7.65 37.67
CA THR A 85 15.36 -6.72 36.92
C THR A 85 14.91 -7.42 35.66
N SER A 86 13.60 -7.49 35.43
CA SER A 86 13.02 -8.13 34.26
C SER A 86 12.02 -7.21 33.57
N HIS A 87 12.00 -7.27 32.25
CA HIS A 87 11.07 -6.58 31.38
C HIS A 87 10.60 -7.54 30.31
N PHE A 88 9.28 -7.60 30.12
CA PHE A 88 8.64 -8.32 29.04
C PHE A 88 7.68 -7.37 28.32
N SER A 89 7.70 -7.39 26.98
CA SER A 89 6.72 -6.66 26.18
C SER A 89 6.26 -7.47 24.99
N ILE A 90 4.99 -7.30 24.64
CA ILE A 90 4.39 -7.77 23.40
C ILE A 90 3.77 -6.57 22.67
N GLY A 91 3.96 -6.53 21.36
CA GLY A 91 3.39 -5.52 20.47
C GLY A 91 2.65 -6.17 19.31
N TYR A 92 1.52 -5.58 18.94
CA TYR A 92 0.80 -5.87 17.70
C TYR A 92 0.61 -4.57 16.92
N LEU A 93 0.97 -4.61 15.65
CA LEU A 93 0.75 -3.53 14.70
C LEU A 93 0.03 -4.11 13.49
N ASN A 94 -1.08 -3.50 13.10
CA ASN A 94 -1.74 -3.74 11.83
C ASN A 94 -1.96 -2.39 11.15
N GLN A 95 -1.49 -2.26 9.93
CA GLN A 95 -1.58 -1.05 9.13
C GLN A 95 -2.06 -1.41 7.73
N GLU A 96 -3.26 -0.95 7.39
CA GLU A 96 -3.73 -0.98 6.01
C GLU A 96 -2.96 0.06 5.18
N GLY A 97 -2.77 -0.24 3.90
CA GLY A 97 -2.27 0.72 2.93
C GLY A 97 -3.38 1.60 2.37
N ILE A 98 -3.02 2.83 1.96
CA ILE A 98 -3.95 3.75 1.30
C ILE A 98 -4.37 3.17 -0.06
N VAL A 99 -3.43 2.57 -0.80
CA VAL A 99 -3.76 1.82 -2.02
C VAL A 99 -4.25 0.45 -1.60
N MET A 100 -5.41 0.05 -2.14
CA MET A 100 -6.02 -1.24 -1.86
C MET A 100 -5.02 -2.37 -2.12
N THR A 101 -5.19 -3.49 -1.43
CA THR A 101 -4.35 -4.70 -1.52
C THR A 101 -2.96 -4.61 -0.90
N SER A 102 -2.56 -3.43 -0.39
CA SER A 102 -1.33 -3.29 0.41
C SER A 102 -1.64 -3.23 1.90
N ASP A 103 -0.86 -3.94 2.70
CA ASP A 103 -1.00 -4.00 4.16
C ASP A 103 0.30 -4.41 4.85
N TYR A 104 0.37 -4.15 6.16
CA TYR A 104 1.50 -4.50 7.00
C TYR A 104 1.02 -4.93 8.38
N GLU A 105 1.34 -6.15 8.77
CA GLU A 105 1.11 -6.71 10.10
C GLU A 105 2.43 -7.10 10.76
N ARG A 106 2.62 -6.72 12.02
CA ARG A 106 3.77 -7.09 12.82
C ARG A 106 3.39 -7.46 14.25
N ILE A 107 3.82 -8.64 14.66
CA ILE A 107 3.87 -9.06 16.06
C ILE A 107 5.32 -8.94 16.54
N THR A 108 5.52 -8.36 17.73
CA THR A 108 6.83 -8.22 18.35
C THR A 108 6.79 -8.73 19.77
N LEU A 109 7.80 -9.49 20.17
CA LEU A 109 8.03 -9.94 21.54
C LEU A 109 9.42 -9.48 21.96
N ARG A 110 9.53 -8.93 23.17
CA ARG A 110 10.81 -8.51 23.74
C ARG A 110 10.92 -8.95 25.18
N VAL A 111 12.07 -9.50 25.52
CA VAL A 111 12.43 -9.91 26.88
C VAL A 111 13.79 -9.32 27.22
N ASN A 112 13.87 -8.55 28.30
CA ASN A 112 15.13 -8.06 28.83
C ASN A 112 15.25 -8.49 30.29
N ASN A 113 16.35 -9.12 30.66
CA ASN A 113 16.63 -9.52 32.04
C ASN A 113 18.03 -9.06 32.44
N GLU A 114 18.17 -8.58 33.67
CA GLU A 114 19.45 -8.34 34.32
C GLU A 114 19.42 -9.02 35.70
N TYR A 115 20.42 -9.86 35.96
CA TYR A 115 20.57 -10.59 37.21
C TYR A 115 21.91 -10.26 37.86
N LYS A 116 21.85 -9.70 39.08
CA LYS A 116 22.99 -9.44 39.95
C LYS A 116 23.27 -10.71 40.77
N PHE A 117 24.17 -11.55 40.27
CA PHE A 117 24.54 -12.79 40.93
C PHE A 117 25.17 -12.52 42.31
N ASN A 118 26.06 -11.54 42.38
CA ASN A 118 26.63 -11.00 43.61
C ASN A 118 27.12 -9.55 43.36
N LYS A 119 27.84 -8.95 44.34
CA LYS A 119 28.38 -7.59 44.21
C LYS A 119 29.44 -7.43 43.10
N TRP A 120 29.99 -8.53 42.59
CA TRP A 120 31.05 -8.54 41.59
C TRP A 120 30.55 -8.97 40.21
N ILE A 121 29.44 -9.69 40.11
CA ILE A 121 29.02 -10.32 38.87
C ILE A 121 27.56 -9.97 38.57
N THR A 122 27.35 -9.35 37.42
CA THR A 122 26.03 -9.09 36.84
C THR A 122 25.96 -9.73 35.46
N ILE A 123 24.88 -10.44 35.17
CA ILE A 123 24.60 -11.02 33.87
C ILE A 123 23.36 -10.33 33.33
N GLY A 124 23.37 -9.94 32.07
CA GLY A 124 22.17 -9.43 31.42
C GLY A 124 21.94 -10.05 30.06
N GLN A 125 20.69 -10.02 29.64
CA GLN A 125 20.21 -10.62 28.41
C GLN A 125 19.10 -9.75 27.81
N THR A 126 19.10 -9.63 26.50
CA THR A 126 18.03 -9.06 25.69
C THR A 126 17.69 -10.07 24.59
N LEU A 127 16.42 -10.31 24.36
CA LEU A 127 15.89 -11.14 23.28
C LEU A 127 14.74 -10.39 22.63
N GLY A 128 14.82 -10.25 21.33
CA GLY A 128 13.77 -9.77 20.44
C GLY A 128 13.31 -10.90 19.53
N ALA A 129 12.01 -10.95 19.28
CA ALA A 129 11.45 -11.74 18.20
C ALA A 129 10.39 -10.90 17.48
N ALA A 130 10.37 -10.97 16.15
CA ALA A 130 9.30 -10.37 15.37
C ALA A 130 8.83 -11.32 14.26
N TYR A 131 7.53 -11.25 14.02
CA TYR A 131 6.86 -11.86 12.89
C TYR A 131 6.21 -10.74 12.11
N VAL A 132 6.53 -10.65 10.82
CA VAL A 132 6.02 -9.64 9.92
C VAL A 132 5.36 -10.33 8.74
N LYS A 133 4.15 -9.88 8.43
CA LYS A 133 3.43 -10.22 7.21
C LYS A 133 3.09 -8.93 6.48
N SER A 134 3.37 -8.85 5.19
CA SER A 134 3.00 -7.67 4.39
C SER A 134 2.59 -8.04 2.97
N HIS A 135 1.75 -7.19 2.40
CA HIS A 135 1.51 -7.15 0.97
C HIS A 135 2.01 -5.82 0.42
N ASP A 136 2.98 -5.90 -0.49
CA ASP A 136 3.57 -4.70 -1.08
C ASP A 136 2.69 -4.17 -2.22
N LEU A 137 2.75 -2.85 -2.42
CA LEU A 137 2.15 -2.21 -3.58
C LEU A 137 2.91 -2.63 -4.85
N ASN A 138 2.26 -3.43 -5.69
CA ASN A 138 2.83 -3.92 -6.95
C ASN A 138 2.48 -3.06 -8.17
N THR A 139 1.77 -1.93 -7.96
CA THR A 139 1.35 -1.01 -9.03
C THR A 139 1.91 0.39 -8.75
N PRO A 140 2.82 0.90 -9.60
CA PRO A 140 3.31 2.26 -9.49
C PRO A 140 2.17 3.28 -9.50
N ILE A 141 2.26 4.33 -8.68
CA ILE A 141 1.18 5.32 -8.54
C ILE A 141 0.86 6.01 -9.87
N ASN A 142 1.84 6.23 -10.75
CA ASN A 142 1.59 6.81 -12.06
C ASN A 142 0.67 5.93 -12.93
N GLU A 143 0.68 4.61 -12.75
CA GLU A 143 -0.24 3.71 -13.47
C GLU A 143 -1.68 3.80 -12.94
N ILE A 144 -1.90 4.42 -11.78
CA ILE A 144 -3.23 4.75 -11.25
C ILE A 144 -3.71 6.11 -11.77
N LEU A 145 -2.79 7.06 -11.97
CA LEU A 145 -3.12 8.46 -12.28
C LEU A 145 -3.27 8.77 -13.78
N LEU A 146 -2.73 7.93 -14.67
CA LEU A 146 -2.68 8.17 -16.12
C LEU A 146 -3.79 7.49 -16.96
N PRO A 147 -4.49 6.45 -16.51
CA PRO A 147 -5.64 5.91 -17.24
C PRO A 147 -6.75 6.96 -17.47
N ASP A 148 -7.38 6.91 -18.64
CA ASP A 148 -8.45 7.85 -18.99
C ASP A 148 -9.73 7.59 -18.16
N PRO A 149 -10.46 8.64 -17.75
CA PRO A 149 -11.74 8.51 -17.05
C PRO A 149 -12.85 7.99 -17.98
N PHE A 150 -12.69 8.11 -19.31
CA PHE A 150 -13.66 7.69 -20.33
C PHE A 150 -13.89 6.17 -20.36
N SER A 151 -13.02 5.39 -19.73
CA SER A 151 -13.05 3.93 -19.75
C SER A 151 -13.65 3.35 -18.47
N PRO A 152 -14.49 2.31 -18.54
CA PRO A 152 -15.03 1.68 -17.35
C PRO A 152 -14.00 0.80 -16.64
N ILE A 153 -14.25 0.52 -15.37
CA ILE A 153 -13.48 -0.47 -14.60
C ILE A 153 -13.75 -1.89 -15.12
N TYR A 154 -15.02 -2.21 -15.39
CA TYR A 154 -15.45 -3.56 -15.79
C TYR A 154 -15.97 -3.58 -17.23
N ALA A 155 -15.67 -4.64 -17.95
CA ALA A 155 -16.18 -4.83 -19.29
C ALA A 155 -17.68 -5.18 -19.24
N LYS A 156 -18.53 -4.39 -19.91
CA LYS A 156 -20.00 -4.57 -19.95
C LYS A 156 -20.42 -5.97 -20.43
N ASN A 157 -19.64 -6.56 -21.33
CA ASN A 157 -19.89 -7.84 -21.99
C ASN A 157 -18.97 -8.97 -21.48
N ALA A 158 -18.37 -8.83 -20.29
CA ALA A 158 -17.58 -9.90 -19.71
C ALA A 158 -18.43 -11.16 -19.50
N ASP A 159 -17.99 -12.29 -20.06
CA ASP A 159 -18.67 -13.57 -19.91
C ASP A 159 -18.53 -14.11 -18.48
N LYS A 160 -19.63 -14.08 -17.73
CA LYS A 160 -19.68 -14.58 -16.36
C LYS A 160 -19.48 -16.09 -16.24
N GLN A 161 -19.59 -16.83 -17.34
CA GLN A 161 -19.39 -18.28 -17.38
C GLN A 161 -17.92 -18.64 -17.67
N ASP A 162 -17.07 -17.66 -18.02
CA ASP A 162 -15.63 -17.87 -18.20
C ASP A 162 -15.00 -18.38 -16.89
N PRO A 163 -14.29 -19.52 -16.89
CA PRO A 163 -13.53 -19.99 -15.74
C PRO A 163 -12.55 -18.96 -15.16
N ASN A 164 -12.11 -18.01 -15.98
CA ASN A 164 -11.22 -16.91 -15.60
C ASN A 164 -11.93 -15.57 -15.45
N TYR A 165 -13.26 -15.53 -15.29
CA TYR A 165 -14.05 -14.29 -15.17
C TYR A 165 -13.47 -13.31 -14.14
N GLU A 166 -13.01 -13.81 -12.98
CA GLU A 166 -12.42 -12.98 -11.93
C GLU A 166 -11.18 -12.19 -12.39
N PHE A 167 -10.48 -12.71 -13.40
CA PHE A 167 -9.38 -12.03 -14.07
C PHE A 167 -9.88 -11.24 -15.27
N ASN A 168 -10.79 -11.79 -16.09
CA ASN A 168 -11.16 -11.23 -17.39
C ASN A 168 -12.26 -10.14 -17.34
N LYS A 169 -12.89 -9.91 -16.18
CA LYS A 169 -13.94 -8.89 -16.01
C LYS A 169 -13.48 -7.44 -16.16
N TYR A 170 -12.19 -7.17 -16.10
CA TYR A 170 -11.66 -5.80 -16.11
C TYR A 170 -11.45 -5.27 -17.53
N MET A 171 -11.79 -4.00 -17.76
CA MET A 171 -11.57 -3.31 -19.03
C MET A 171 -10.34 -2.42 -18.94
N GLY A 172 -9.36 -2.59 -19.84
CA GLY A 172 -8.23 -1.67 -19.97
C GLY A 172 -8.68 -0.29 -20.48
N SER A 173 -7.87 0.74 -20.23
CA SER A 173 -8.16 2.06 -20.78
C SER A 173 -8.17 2.00 -22.31
N GLN A 174 -9.22 2.52 -22.91
CA GLN A 174 -9.47 2.46 -24.35
C GLN A 174 -8.79 3.61 -25.11
N TYR A 175 -8.48 4.71 -24.43
CA TYR A 175 -8.01 5.94 -25.08
C TYR A 175 -6.60 6.34 -24.67
N SER A 176 -6.23 6.16 -23.40
CA SER A 176 -4.85 6.40 -22.95
C SER A 176 -3.95 5.17 -23.03
N TYR A 177 -4.48 4.00 -23.43
CA TYR A 177 -3.75 2.73 -23.58
C TYR A 177 -3.06 2.24 -22.30
N TYR A 178 -3.49 2.72 -21.13
CA TYR A 178 -3.02 2.20 -19.86
C TYR A 178 -3.76 0.93 -19.47
N SER A 179 -3.07 0.05 -18.74
CA SER A 179 -3.74 -1.09 -18.11
C SER A 179 -4.70 -0.62 -17.04
N ASN A 180 -5.75 -1.38 -16.78
CA ASN A 180 -6.66 -1.14 -15.67
C ASN A 180 -5.93 -1.30 -14.32
N PRO A 181 -5.82 -0.24 -13.52
CA PRO A 181 -5.08 -0.30 -12.25
C PRO A 181 -5.79 -1.15 -11.20
N VAL A 182 -7.14 -1.16 -11.17
CA VAL A 182 -7.93 -2.03 -10.30
C VAL A 182 -7.66 -3.51 -10.62
N ALA A 183 -7.52 -3.84 -11.90
CA ALA A 183 -7.13 -5.17 -12.33
C ALA A 183 -5.72 -5.52 -11.84
N LYS A 184 -4.74 -4.63 -12.02
CA LYS A 184 -3.35 -4.86 -11.58
C LYS A 184 -3.27 -5.15 -10.08
N LEU A 185 -3.92 -4.33 -9.25
CA LEU A 185 -3.96 -4.52 -7.80
C LEU A 185 -4.60 -5.86 -7.41
N ASN A 186 -5.71 -6.25 -8.04
CA ASN A 186 -6.39 -7.49 -7.69
C ASN A 186 -5.68 -8.76 -8.20
N ARG A 187 -4.94 -8.65 -9.31
CA ARG A 187 -4.23 -9.79 -9.93
C ARG A 187 -2.88 -10.08 -9.28
N GLN A 188 -2.20 -9.05 -8.79
CA GLN A 188 -0.83 -9.16 -8.28
C GLN A 188 -0.77 -8.92 -6.77
N LYS A 189 -1.18 -9.92 -5.99
CA LYS A 189 -1.03 -9.93 -4.53
C LYS A 189 0.20 -10.74 -4.16
N LYS A 190 1.27 -10.06 -3.75
CA LYS A 190 2.51 -10.70 -3.32
C LYS A 190 2.61 -10.61 -1.80
N GLU A 191 2.55 -11.77 -1.15
CA GLU A 191 2.72 -11.88 0.29
C GLU A 191 4.20 -12.01 0.64
N HIS A 192 4.64 -11.20 1.59
CA HIS A 192 5.96 -11.27 2.19
C HIS A 192 5.83 -11.69 3.65
N LEU A 193 6.56 -12.74 4.02
CA LEU A 193 6.65 -13.24 5.38
C LEU A 193 8.10 -13.10 5.85
N ASN A 194 8.30 -12.41 6.97
CA ASN A 194 9.60 -12.27 7.60
C ASN A 194 9.52 -12.68 9.07
N ARG A 195 10.53 -13.39 9.53
CA ARG A 195 10.70 -13.80 10.93
C ARG A 195 12.09 -13.39 11.34
N ASN A 196 12.22 -12.78 12.50
CA ASN A 196 13.54 -12.43 12.99
C ASN A 196 13.60 -12.68 14.48
N ILE A 197 14.72 -13.26 14.92
CA ILE A 197 15.04 -13.45 16.32
C ILE A 197 16.43 -12.88 16.53
N ASP A 198 16.53 -11.89 17.40
CA ASP A 198 17.78 -11.25 17.75
C ASP A 198 17.98 -11.27 19.26
N GLY A 199 19.23 -11.26 19.70
CA GLY A 199 19.51 -11.25 21.11
C GLY A 199 20.93 -10.87 21.44
N THR A 200 21.11 -10.41 22.67
CA THR A 200 22.41 -10.16 23.27
C THR A 200 22.46 -10.74 24.67
N ALA A 201 23.62 -11.22 25.07
CA ALA A 201 23.93 -11.60 26.44
C ALA A 201 25.24 -10.94 26.85
N TYR A 202 25.32 -10.42 28.07
CA TYR A 202 26.54 -9.84 28.61
C TYR A 202 26.83 -10.33 30.02
N LEU A 203 28.12 -10.36 30.33
CA LEU A 203 28.65 -10.55 31.66
C LEU A 203 29.41 -9.28 32.04
N ASN A 204 29.06 -8.70 33.17
CA ASN A 204 29.74 -7.56 33.78
C ASN A 204 30.39 -7.99 35.10
N ILE A 205 31.69 -7.76 35.21
CA ILE A 205 32.52 -8.09 36.37
C ILE A 205 33.02 -6.79 36.99
N ASN A 206 32.54 -6.46 38.19
CA ASN A 206 33.08 -5.40 39.02
C ASN A 206 34.32 -5.91 39.76
N LEU A 207 35.48 -5.36 39.45
CA LEU A 207 36.77 -5.82 39.99
C LEU A 207 37.03 -5.36 41.44
N GLY A 208 36.06 -4.73 42.10
CA GLY A 208 36.21 -4.15 43.44
C GLY A 208 37.06 -2.88 43.48
N LEU A 209 37.57 -2.43 42.32
CA LEU A 209 38.28 -1.17 42.16
C LEU A 209 37.29 -0.07 41.78
N LYS A 210 37.34 1.05 42.49
CA LYS A 210 36.38 2.15 42.30
C LYS A 210 36.46 2.67 40.86
N GLY A 211 35.37 2.52 40.11
CA GLY A 211 35.24 2.99 38.73
C GLY A 211 35.79 2.05 37.65
N LEU A 212 36.18 0.81 37.99
CA LEU A 212 36.64 -0.18 37.01
C LEU A 212 35.71 -1.39 36.94
N ASP A 213 35.05 -1.54 35.80
CA ASP A 213 34.18 -2.68 35.46
C ASP A 213 34.65 -3.32 34.16
N PHE A 214 34.66 -4.66 34.11
CA PHE A 214 34.95 -5.42 32.90
C PHE A 214 33.65 -5.99 32.33
N LYS A 215 33.28 -5.59 31.10
CA LYS A 215 32.09 -6.09 30.42
C LYS A 215 32.47 -6.85 29.14
N THR A 216 31.94 -8.06 29.01
CA THR A 216 31.97 -8.83 27.76
C THR A 216 30.54 -9.08 27.28
N MET A 217 30.32 -9.07 25.97
CA MET A 217 28.99 -9.19 25.34
C MET A 217 29.07 -10.02 24.07
N LEU A 218 28.07 -10.89 23.89
CA LEU A 218 27.86 -11.68 22.68
C LEU A 218 26.46 -11.41 22.16
N GLY A 219 26.31 -11.31 20.84
CA GLY A 219 25.03 -11.09 20.18
C GLY A 219 24.82 -12.05 19.01
N PHE A 220 23.57 -12.26 18.66
CA PHE A 220 23.17 -13.07 17.50
C PHE A 220 21.94 -12.47 16.83
N GLU A 221 21.75 -12.80 15.56
CA GLU A 221 20.58 -12.47 14.75
C GLU A 221 20.28 -13.67 13.84
N LEU A 222 19.01 -14.08 13.78
CA LEU A 222 18.50 -15.18 12.98
C LEU A 222 17.33 -14.68 12.12
N PRO A 223 17.38 -14.87 10.78
CA PRO A 223 16.27 -14.59 9.87
C PRO A 223 15.25 -15.73 9.79
#